data_AF-A0A175VGD9-F1
#
_entry.id   AF-A0A175VGD9-F1
#
_cell.length_a   1.000
_cell.length_b   1.000
_cell.length_c   1.000
_cell.angle_alpha   90.00
_cell.angle_beta   90.00
_cell.angle_gamma   90.00
#
_symmetry.space_group_name_H-M   'P 1'
#
loop_
_entity.id
_entity.type
_entity.pdbx_description
1 polymer ?
#
loop_
_entity_poly.entity_id
_entity_poly.type
_entity_poly.pdbx_seq_one_letter_code
_entity_poly.pdbx_strand_id
1 'polypeptide(L)'
;MANPEIESPLDGVDKLTVLLYRIGLSGAALLLLGRGASLLSGIEPIAPASWLSLLALASALCSFSIHLYDKRIRLMLQGFGWGALAFAALGAPDALVLGAALATLSGLAFKEQFCFAIPGIRLVPVLLPLLWLLEWGRLEWAAALAALVSGALLTLLALAKWRMPLHFDIGDKGRYQI
;
A
#
# COMPACT_ATOMS: atom_id res chain seq x y z
N MET A 1 3.63 16.93 4.10
CA MET A 1 3.37 17.11 2.66
C MET A 1 4.59 17.73 2.02
N ALA A 2 4.96 17.31 0.81
CA ALA A 2 5.99 17.97 0.01
C ALA A 2 5.56 19.41 -0.34
N ASN A 3 6.46 20.38 -0.25
CA ASN A 3 6.21 21.72 -0.77
C ASN A 3 6.36 21.70 -2.30
N PRO A 4 5.31 21.93 -3.11
CA PRO A 4 5.39 21.87 -4.56
C PRO A 4 6.29 22.95 -5.18
N GLU A 5 6.64 23.99 -4.42
CA GLU A 5 7.54 25.06 -4.87
C GLU A 5 9.04 24.67 -4.76
N ILE A 6 9.36 23.52 -4.16
CA ILE A 6 10.74 23.05 -3.95
C ILE A 6 10.98 21.79 -4.79
N GLU A 7 11.74 21.94 -5.88
CA GLU A 7 12.24 20.81 -6.66
C GLU A 7 13.57 20.32 -6.08
N SER A 8 13.52 19.25 -5.30
CA SER A 8 14.75 18.60 -4.83
C SER A 8 15.40 17.81 -5.98
N PRO A 9 16.71 18.00 -6.26
CA PRO A 9 17.40 17.23 -7.28
C PRO A 9 17.38 15.74 -6.90
N LEU A 10 16.96 14.91 -7.85
CA LEU A 10 16.88 13.46 -7.70
C LEU A 10 18.17 12.78 -8.17
N ASP A 11 18.79 12.01 -7.28
CA ASP A 11 19.86 11.10 -7.64
C ASP A 11 19.32 9.76 -8.20
N GLY A 12 20.22 8.81 -8.50
CA GLY A 12 19.82 7.50 -9.04
C GLY A 12 19.05 6.64 -8.04
N VAL A 13 19.37 6.75 -6.75
CA VAL A 13 18.73 5.97 -5.67
C VAL A 13 17.33 6.51 -5.40
N ASP A 14 17.17 7.82 -5.41
CA ASP A 14 15.88 8.51 -5.35
C ASP A 14 14.93 8.01 -6.44
N LYS A 15 15.40 7.98 -7.69
CA LYS A 15 14.57 7.51 -8.82
C LYS A 15 14.18 6.05 -8.66
N LEU A 16 15.12 5.21 -8.20
CA LEU A 16 14.86 3.79 -7.97
C LEU A 16 13.83 3.58 -6.86
N THR A 17 13.96 4.26 -5.72
CA THR A 17 13.02 4.13 -4.59
C THR A 17 11.64 4.63 -4.97
N VAL A 18 11.51 5.75 -5.69
CA VAL A 18 10.22 6.21 -6.21
C VAL A 18 9.60 5.18 -7.16
N LEU A 19 10.41 4.57 -8.04
CA LEU A 19 9.91 3.54 -8.95
C LEU A 19 9.42 2.30 -8.19
N LEU A 20 10.19 1.81 -7.22
CA LEU A 20 9.81 0.68 -6.37
C LEU A 20 8.53 0.96 -5.58
N TYR A 21 8.40 2.17 -5.04
CA TYR A 21 7.18 2.62 -4.37
C TYR A 21 5.96 2.53 -5.29
N ARG A 22 6.07 3.09 -6.51
CA ARG A 22 4.96 3.09 -7.48
C ARG A 22 4.61 1.69 -7.97
N ILE A 23 5.61 0.83 -8.20
CA ILE A 23 5.41 -0.58 -8.57
C ILE A 23 4.71 -1.33 -7.43
N GLY A 24 5.17 -1.16 -6.18
CA GLY A 24 4.54 -1.77 -5.01
C GLY A 24 3.08 -1.35 -4.87
N LEU A 25 2.79 -0.05 -5.07
CA LEU A 25 1.43 0.48 -4.97
C LEU A 25 0.53 -0.08 -6.07
N SER A 26 1.01 -0.12 -7.31
CA SER A 26 0.30 -0.75 -8.44
C SER A 26 0.05 -2.23 -8.20
N GLY A 27 1.06 -2.96 -7.71
CA GLY A 27 0.95 -4.38 -7.38
C GLY A 27 -0.10 -4.65 -6.30
N ALA A 28 -0.06 -3.88 -5.20
CA ALA A 28 -1.06 -3.99 -4.13
C ALA A 28 -2.48 -3.73 -4.63
N ALA A 29 -2.67 -2.72 -5.48
CA ALA A 29 -3.97 -2.40 -6.07
C ALA A 29 -4.52 -3.56 -6.91
N LEU A 30 -3.70 -4.15 -7.78
CA LEU A 30 -4.08 -5.28 -8.62
C LEU A 30 -4.34 -6.55 -7.81
N LEU A 31 -3.54 -6.81 -6.78
CA LEU A 31 -3.74 -7.96 -5.89
C LEU A 31 -5.05 -7.85 -5.10
N LEU A 32 -5.45 -6.66 -4.66
CA LEU A 32 -6.73 -6.45 -3.99
C LEU A 32 -7.92 -6.61 -4.95
N LEU A 33 -7.81 -6.08 -6.17
CA LEU A 33 -8.81 -6.32 -7.22
C LEU A 33 -8.95 -7.82 -7.53
N GLY A 34 -7.81 -8.51 -7.70
CA GLY A 34 -7.75 -9.94 -7.92
C GLY A 34 -8.38 -10.73 -6.78
N ARG A 35 -8.08 -10.38 -5.51
CA ARG A 35 -8.69 -11.03 -4.34
C ARG A 35 -10.19 -10.91 -4.34
N GLY A 36 -10.70 -9.70 -4.53
CA GLY A 36 -12.14 -9.48 -4.54
C GLY A 36 -12.84 -10.17 -5.71
N ALA A 37 -12.23 -10.23 -6.89
CA ALA A 37 -12.74 -11.00 -8.02
C ALA A 37 -12.74 -12.51 -7.74
N SER A 38 -11.69 -13.04 -7.10
CA SER A 38 -11.63 -14.45 -6.68
C SER A 38 -12.71 -14.81 -5.67
N LEU A 39 -12.91 -13.96 -4.65
CA LEU A 39 -13.95 -14.18 -3.64
C LEU A 39 -15.36 -14.13 -4.22
N LEU A 40 -15.64 -13.29 -5.23
CA LEU A 40 -16.96 -13.25 -5.88
C LEU A 40 -17.21 -14.42 -6.85
N SER A 41 -16.17 -14.82 -7.60
CA SER A 41 -16.31 -15.82 -8.66
C SER A 41 -16.09 -17.26 -8.17
N GLY A 42 -15.43 -17.43 -7.02
CA GLY A 42 -14.92 -18.72 -6.56
C GLY A 42 -13.73 -19.24 -7.36
N ILE A 43 -13.19 -18.45 -8.29
CA ILE A 43 -12.05 -18.82 -9.14
C ILE A 43 -10.76 -18.27 -8.51
N GLU A 44 -9.83 -19.16 -8.20
CA GLU A 44 -8.53 -18.83 -7.60
C GLU A 44 -7.39 -18.99 -8.63
N PRO A 45 -7.12 -17.98 -9.48
CA PRO A 45 -6.02 -18.04 -10.44
C PRO A 45 -4.63 -18.00 -9.77
N ILE A 46 -4.56 -17.44 -8.56
CA ILE A 46 -3.36 -17.40 -7.73
C ILE A 46 -3.72 -18.05 -6.40
N ALA A 47 -2.91 -19.02 -5.95
CA ALA A 47 -3.12 -19.68 -4.67
C ALA A 47 -3.13 -18.65 -3.51
N PRO A 48 -4.00 -18.80 -2.50
CA PRO A 48 -4.13 -17.81 -1.41
C PRO A 48 -2.80 -17.46 -0.72
N ALA A 49 -1.95 -18.45 -0.45
CA ALA A 49 -0.63 -18.23 0.16
C ALA A 49 0.31 -17.40 -0.74
N SER A 50 0.30 -17.65 -2.05
CA SER A 50 1.06 -16.88 -3.03
C SER A 50 0.54 -15.46 -3.15
N TRP A 51 -0.79 -15.28 -3.18
CA TRP A 51 -1.41 -13.97 -3.18
C TRP A 51 -1.00 -13.15 -1.95
N LEU A 52 -1.07 -13.76 -0.77
CA LEU A 52 -0.73 -13.11 0.49
C LEU A 52 0.76 -12.72 0.54
N SER A 53 1.64 -13.60 0.07
CA SER A 53 3.08 -13.33 -0.03
C SER A 53 3.40 -12.19 -1.00
N LEU A 54 2.70 -12.14 -2.14
CA LEU A 54 2.84 -11.05 -3.11
C LEU A 54 2.31 -9.72 -2.55
N LEU A 55 1.22 -9.74 -1.77
CA LEU A 55 0.69 -8.55 -1.12
C LEU A 55 1.65 -8.03 -0.04
N ALA A 56 2.23 -8.93 0.76
CA ALA A 56 3.26 -8.60 1.73
C ALA A 56 4.50 -7.99 1.06
N LEU A 57 4.96 -8.54 -0.06
CA LEU A 57 6.06 -7.99 -0.85
C LEU A 57 5.72 -6.59 -1.40
N ALA A 58 4.54 -6.42 -1.98
CA ALA A 58 4.09 -5.12 -2.50
C ALA A 58 4.04 -4.06 -1.40
N SER A 59 3.52 -4.42 -0.22
CA SER A 59 3.53 -3.58 0.98
C SER A 59 4.95 -3.23 1.44
N ALA A 60 5.85 -4.21 1.48
CA ALA A 60 7.24 -4.01 1.85
C ALA A 60 7.95 -3.05 0.90
N LEU A 61 7.77 -3.20 -0.42
CA LEU A 61 8.33 -2.28 -1.43
C LEU A 61 7.86 -0.84 -1.23
N CYS A 62 6.56 -0.65 -0.97
CA CYS A 62 6.02 0.68 -0.65
C CYS A 62 6.63 1.25 0.63
N SER A 63 6.75 0.42 1.68
CA SER A 63 7.24 0.87 2.98
C SER A 63 8.74 1.17 2.96
N PHE A 64 9.55 0.37 2.26
CA PHE A 64 10.98 0.58 2.07
C PHE A 64 11.27 1.95 1.47
N SER A 65 10.44 2.35 0.52
CA SER A 65 10.59 3.59 -0.25
C SER A 65 9.67 4.71 0.24
N ILE A 66 9.19 4.64 1.49
CA ILE A 66 8.23 5.61 2.01
C ILE A 66 8.91 6.93 2.40
N HIS A 67 8.54 7.96 1.67
CA HIS A 67 8.96 9.33 1.91
C HIS A 67 7.97 10.03 2.86
N LEU A 68 8.28 10.04 4.15
CA LEU A 68 7.53 10.74 5.22
C LEU A 68 8.50 11.57 6.05
N TYR A 69 8.13 12.79 6.44
CA TYR A 69 9.01 13.66 7.22
C TYR A 69 9.15 13.22 8.69
N ASP A 70 8.04 12.78 9.29
CA ASP A 70 8.04 12.29 10.67
C ASP A 70 8.69 10.90 10.75
N LYS A 71 9.80 10.81 11.50
CA LYS A 71 10.57 9.57 11.58
C LYS A 71 9.85 8.45 12.34
N ARG A 72 8.98 8.79 13.29
CA ARG A 72 8.25 7.79 14.10
C ARG A 72 7.20 7.11 13.25
N ILE A 73 6.42 7.89 12.51
CA ILE A 73 5.41 7.35 11.60
C ILE A 73 6.08 6.58 10.46
N ARG A 74 7.17 7.11 9.90
CA ARG A 74 7.97 6.44 8.87
C ARG A 74 8.45 5.06 9.34
N LEU A 75 9.08 5.00 10.52
CA LEU A 75 9.58 3.74 11.09
C LEU A 75 8.44 2.76 11.40
N MET A 76 7.31 3.25 11.91
CA MET A 76 6.15 2.40 12.18
C MET A 76 5.60 1.74 10.91
N LEU A 77 5.43 2.50 9.82
CA LEU A 77 4.94 1.95 8.54
C LEU A 77 5.97 1.03 7.87
N GLN A 78 7.26 1.34 7.98
CA GLN A 78 8.34 0.45 7.58
C GLN A 78 8.30 -0.87 8.37
N GLY A 79 8.12 -0.78 9.69
CA GLY A 79 8.00 -1.93 10.56
C GLY A 79 6.83 -2.83 10.19
N PHE A 80 5.66 -2.28 9.87
CA PHE A 80 4.53 -3.07 9.39
C PHE A 80 4.79 -3.69 8.01
N GLY A 81 5.36 -2.95 7.06
CA GLY A 81 5.55 -3.45 5.69
C GLY A 81 6.58 -4.58 5.63
N TRP A 82 7.74 -4.37 6.25
CA TRP A 82 8.77 -5.40 6.37
C TRP A 82 8.36 -6.52 7.34
N GLY A 83 7.61 -6.21 8.39
CA GLY A 83 7.04 -7.19 9.30
C GLY A 83 6.09 -8.15 8.59
N ALA A 84 5.25 -7.66 7.67
CA ALA A 84 4.39 -8.51 6.85
C ALA A 84 5.20 -9.52 6.03
N LEU A 85 6.26 -9.06 5.37
CA LEU A 85 7.13 -9.91 4.56
C LEU A 85 7.89 -10.93 5.42
N ALA A 86 8.38 -10.51 6.59
CA ALA A 86 9.04 -11.40 7.54
C ALA A 86 8.07 -12.47 8.09
N PHE A 87 6.85 -12.08 8.46
CA PHE A 87 5.81 -13.00 8.90
C PHE A 87 5.44 -14.01 7.81
N ALA A 88 5.32 -13.58 6.56
CA ALA A 88 5.08 -14.47 5.43
C ALA A 88 6.22 -15.49 5.26
N ALA A 89 7.47 -15.03 5.31
CA ALA A 89 8.65 -15.89 5.16
C ALA A 89 8.82 -16.91 6.31
N LEU A 90 8.38 -16.55 7.52
CA LEU A 90 8.44 -17.40 8.71
C LEU A 90 7.24 -18.35 8.85
N GLY A 91 6.26 -18.30 7.94
CA GLY A 91 5.03 -19.10 8.05
C GLY A 91 4.16 -18.70 9.23
N ALA A 92 4.17 -17.42 9.62
CA ALA A 92 3.28 -16.91 10.66
C ALA A 92 1.81 -16.97 10.21
N PRO A 93 0.83 -16.92 11.13
CA PRO A 93 -0.58 -16.94 10.79
C PRO A 93 -0.96 -15.89 9.74
N ASP A 94 -1.73 -16.30 8.72
CA ASP A 94 -2.11 -15.47 7.57
C ASP A 94 -2.73 -14.13 7.98
N ALA A 95 -3.50 -14.11 9.06
CA ALA A 95 -4.11 -12.90 9.59
C ALA A 95 -3.08 -11.87 10.05
N LEU A 96 -1.94 -12.28 10.60
CA LEU A 96 -0.88 -11.37 11.00
C LEU A 96 -0.16 -10.80 9.77
N VAL A 97 0.10 -11.64 8.77
CA VAL A 97 0.70 -11.22 7.50
C VAL A 97 -0.20 -10.20 6.81
N LEU A 98 -1.49 -10.53 6.67
CA LEU A 98 -2.49 -9.67 6.05
C LEU A 98 -2.65 -8.37 6.82
N GLY A 99 -2.80 -8.44 8.14
CA GLY A 99 -2.97 -7.28 9.00
C GLY A 99 -1.80 -6.29 8.88
N ALA A 100 -0.56 -6.79 8.93
CA ALA A 100 0.63 -5.95 8.78
C ALA A 100 0.74 -5.33 7.37
N ALA A 101 0.43 -6.09 6.32
CA ALA A 101 0.43 -5.58 4.95
C ALA A 101 -0.63 -4.47 4.77
N LEU A 102 -1.87 -4.73 5.21
CA LEU A 102 -2.98 -3.79 5.10
C LEU A 102 -2.80 -2.55 5.98
N ALA A 103 -2.20 -2.66 7.16
CA ALA A 103 -1.89 -1.51 8.01
C ALA A 103 -0.92 -0.54 7.32
N THR A 104 0.11 -1.07 6.66
CA THR A 104 1.06 -0.27 5.87
C THR A 104 0.36 0.47 4.73
N LEU A 105 -0.44 -0.25 3.94
CA LEU A 105 -1.19 0.32 2.82
C LEU A 105 -2.25 1.34 3.28
N SER A 106 -2.84 1.14 4.47
CA SER A 106 -3.77 2.10 5.09
C SER A 106 -3.08 3.40 5.45
N GLY A 107 -1.91 3.33 6.08
CA GLY A 107 -1.09 4.50 6.40
C GLY A 107 -0.63 5.25 5.16
N LEU A 108 -0.30 4.52 4.09
CA LEU A 108 0.03 5.10 2.80
C LEU A 108 -1.15 5.80 2.14
N ALA A 109 -2.32 5.15 2.06
CA ALA A 109 -3.52 5.78 1.53
C ALA A 109 -3.90 7.02 2.35
N PHE A 110 -3.73 6.96 3.68
CA PHE A 110 -3.95 8.09 4.56
C PHE A 110 -2.99 9.24 4.25
N LYS A 111 -1.70 8.97 4.00
CA LYS A 111 -0.74 10.00 3.56
C LYS A 111 -1.16 10.58 2.21
N GLU A 112 -1.51 9.75 1.25
CA GLU A 112 -1.69 10.18 -0.13
C GLU A 112 -3.03 10.88 -0.40
N GLN A 113 -4.04 10.74 0.49
CA GLN A 113 -5.29 11.51 0.41
C GLN A 113 -5.07 13.04 0.46
N PHE A 114 -3.94 13.45 1.02
CA PHE A 114 -3.52 14.84 1.14
C PHE A 114 -2.85 15.37 -0.11
N CYS A 115 -2.26 14.47 -0.91
CA CYS A 115 -1.60 14.80 -2.17
C CYS A 115 -2.59 14.81 -3.33
N PHE A 116 -3.60 13.95 -3.28
CA PHE A 116 -4.56 13.77 -4.37
C PHE A 116 -6.00 13.93 -3.91
N ALA A 117 -6.74 14.77 -4.62
CA ALA A 117 -8.19 14.93 -4.44
C ALA A 117 -8.98 13.81 -5.16
N ILE A 118 -8.64 12.54 -4.90
CA ILE A 118 -9.37 11.40 -5.46
C ILE A 118 -10.63 11.17 -4.61
N PRO A 119 -11.85 11.24 -5.19
CA PRO A 119 -13.08 10.95 -4.46
C PRO A 119 -13.03 9.55 -3.84
N GLY A 120 -13.37 9.44 -2.56
CA GLY A 120 -13.43 8.16 -1.86
C GLY A 120 -12.09 7.63 -1.32
N ILE A 121 -10.93 8.20 -1.67
CA ILE A 121 -9.63 7.69 -1.17
C ILE A 121 -9.52 7.73 0.37
N ARG A 122 -10.26 8.65 1.01
CA ARG A 122 -10.37 8.77 2.48
C ARG A 122 -11.02 7.55 3.13
N LEU A 123 -11.74 6.73 2.36
CA LEU A 123 -12.33 5.48 2.84
C LEU A 123 -11.31 4.35 2.93
N VAL A 124 -10.24 4.36 2.12
CA VAL A 124 -9.26 3.26 2.07
C VAL A 124 -8.62 2.96 3.44
N PRO A 125 -8.19 3.96 4.25
CA PRO A 125 -7.66 3.71 5.59
C PRO A 125 -8.64 3.02 6.55
N VAL A 126 -9.94 3.03 6.25
CA VAL A 126 -11.00 2.34 7.01
C VAL A 126 -11.37 1.01 6.36
N LEU A 127 -11.44 0.96 5.03
CA LEU A 127 -11.81 -0.22 4.27
C LEU A 127 -10.78 -1.35 4.39
N LEU A 128 -9.48 -1.04 4.50
CA LEU A 128 -8.45 -2.07 4.60
C LEU A 128 -8.43 -2.77 5.98
N PRO A 129 -8.53 -2.07 7.13
CA PRO A 129 -8.77 -2.75 8.41
C PRO A 129 -10.10 -3.51 8.44
N LEU A 130 -11.14 -2.98 7.80
CA LEU A 130 -12.40 -3.70 7.65
C LEU A 130 -12.22 -4.99 6.84
N LEU A 131 -11.49 -4.95 5.72
CA LEU A 131 -11.16 -6.14 4.92
C LEU A 131 -10.47 -7.21 5.77
N TRP A 132 -9.51 -6.81 6.61
CA TRP A 132 -8.85 -7.74 7.54
C TRP A 132 -9.84 -8.42 8.48
N LEU A 133 -10.76 -7.65 9.09
CA LEU A 133 -11.80 -8.18 9.98
C LEU A 133 -12.78 -9.11 9.23
N LEU A 134 -13.14 -8.78 7.99
CA LEU A 134 -14.08 -9.56 7.20
C LEU A 134 -13.46 -10.89 6.73
N GLU A 135 -12.20 -10.89 6.31
CA GLU A 135 -11.44 -12.11 5.99
C GLU A 135 -11.27 -12.98 7.25
N TRP A 136 -10.93 -12.38 8.40
CA TRP A 136 -10.85 -13.09 9.68
C TRP A 136 -12.20 -13.72 10.09
N GLY A 137 -13.28 -12.97 9.91
CA GLY A 137 -14.65 -13.41 10.17
C GLY A 137 -15.25 -14.32 9.09
N ARG A 138 -14.50 -14.62 8.01
CA ARG A 138 -14.94 -15.43 6.87
C ARG A 138 -16.22 -14.93 6.18
N LEU A 139 -16.41 -13.60 6.15
CA LEU A 139 -17.52 -12.95 5.46
C LEU A 139 -17.12 -12.63 4.01
N GLU A 140 -17.04 -13.67 3.18
CA GLU A 140 -16.41 -13.62 1.85
C GLU A 140 -17.00 -12.55 0.93
N TRP A 141 -18.34 -12.46 0.81
CA TRP A 141 -18.98 -11.48 -0.07
C TRP A 141 -18.65 -10.03 0.34
N ALA A 142 -18.60 -9.76 1.65
CA ALA A 142 -18.30 -8.44 2.18
C ALA A 142 -16.81 -8.12 2.02
N ALA A 143 -15.93 -9.10 2.31
CA ALA A 143 -14.50 -9.00 2.06
C ALA A 143 -14.23 -8.72 0.58
N ALA A 144 -14.96 -9.37 -0.32
CA ALA A 144 -14.82 -9.18 -1.76
C ALA A 144 -15.12 -7.74 -2.18
N LEU A 145 -16.22 -7.17 -1.68
CA LEU A 145 -16.57 -5.76 -1.94
C LEU A 145 -15.53 -4.81 -1.35
N ALA A 146 -15.08 -5.04 -0.11
CA ALA A 146 -14.06 -4.21 0.52
C ALA A 146 -12.72 -4.26 -0.25
N ALA A 147 -12.31 -5.43 -0.73
CA ALA A 147 -11.12 -5.62 -1.54
C ALA A 147 -11.24 -4.95 -2.91
N LEU A 148 -12.36 -5.11 -3.62
CA LEU A 148 -12.60 -4.49 -4.93
C LEU A 148 -12.60 -2.96 -4.83
N VAL A 149 -13.34 -2.39 -3.88
CA VAL A 149 -13.42 -0.94 -3.71
C VAL A 149 -12.04 -0.37 -3.33
N SER A 150 -11.33 -1.01 -2.40
CA SER A 150 -9.99 -0.59 -2.01
C SER A 150 -8.99 -0.70 -3.17
N GLY A 151 -9.03 -1.81 -3.92
CA GLY A 151 -8.18 -2.03 -5.08
C GLY A 151 -8.45 -1.03 -6.21
N ALA A 152 -9.71 -0.67 -6.45
CA ALA A 152 -10.08 0.34 -7.43
C ALA A 152 -9.56 1.74 -7.04
N LEU A 153 -9.76 2.14 -5.78
CA LEU A 153 -9.27 3.43 -5.27
C LEU A 153 -7.74 3.50 -5.28
N LEU A 154 -7.05 2.43 -4.89
CA LEU A 154 -5.60 2.34 -4.97
C LEU A 154 -5.09 2.31 -6.42
N THR A 155 -5.87 1.76 -7.36
CA THR A 155 -5.56 1.83 -8.79
C THR A 155 -5.62 3.27 -9.29
N LEU A 156 -6.68 4.01 -8.94
CA LEU A 156 -6.80 5.42 -9.27
C LEU A 156 -5.63 6.23 -8.68
N LEU A 157 -5.25 5.95 -7.43
CA LEU A 157 -4.09 6.57 -6.81
C LEU A 157 -2.78 6.22 -7.52
N ALA A 158 -2.57 4.95 -7.86
CA ALA A 158 -1.39 4.51 -8.59
C ALA A 158 -1.31 5.20 -9.96
N LEU A 159 -2.42 5.29 -10.70
CA LEU A 159 -2.46 6.00 -11.98
C LEU A 159 -2.14 7.49 -11.83
N ALA A 160 -2.67 8.14 -10.79
CA ALA A 160 -2.36 9.54 -10.49
C ALA A 160 -0.87 9.71 -10.14
N LYS A 161 -0.29 8.80 -9.35
CA LYS A 161 1.14 8.75 -9.06
C LYS A 161 1.96 8.58 -10.33
N TRP A 162 1.61 7.66 -11.22
CA TRP A 162 2.36 7.46 -12.47
C TRP A 162 2.34 8.67 -13.39
N ARG A 163 1.26 9.46 -13.39
CA ARG A 163 1.13 10.69 -14.20
C ARG A 163 1.93 11.87 -13.65
N MET A 164 2.26 11.89 -12.37
CA MET A 164 3.02 13.00 -11.79
C MET A 164 4.54 12.79 -11.95
N PRO A 165 5.32 13.89 -12.10
CA PRO A 165 6.78 13.84 -12.05
C PRO A 165 7.33 13.18 -10.80
N LEU A 166 8.49 12.52 -10.92
CA LEU A 166 9.07 11.72 -9.82
C LEU A 166 9.46 12.55 -8.58
N HIS A 167 9.84 13.81 -8.75
CA HIS A 167 10.35 14.63 -7.64
C HIS A 167 9.27 14.96 -6.59
N PHE A 168 8.00 14.89 -6.97
CA PHE A 168 6.88 15.09 -6.05
C PHE A 168 6.70 13.95 -5.05
N ASP A 169 7.26 12.76 -5.29
CA ASP A 169 7.19 11.65 -4.33
C ASP A 169 8.12 11.86 -3.11
N ILE A 170 9.24 12.56 -3.29
CA ILE A 170 10.26 12.77 -2.24
C ILE A 170 10.00 14.05 -1.44
N GLY A 171 9.63 15.13 -2.12
CA GLY A 171 9.49 16.45 -1.51
C GLY A 171 10.81 17.02 -0.97
N ASP A 172 10.69 18.03 -0.11
CA ASP A 172 11.84 18.75 0.49
C ASP A 172 12.66 17.84 1.43
N LYS A 173 13.87 17.48 1.00
CA LYS A 173 14.83 16.65 1.78
C LYS A 173 15.27 17.31 3.09
N GLY A 174 15.27 18.65 3.18
CA GLY A 174 15.69 19.38 4.38
C GLY A 174 14.72 19.23 5.56
N ARG A 175 13.48 18.76 5.31
CA ARG A 175 12.45 18.56 6.35
C ARG A 175 12.44 17.16 6.95
N TYR A 176 13.28 16.26 6.46
CA TYR A 176 13.34 14.90 6.99
C TYR A 176 13.93 14.93 8.40
N GLN A 177 13.17 14.43 9.37
CA GLN A 177 13.70 14.18 10.70
C GLN A 177 14.68 13.01 10.64
N ILE A 178 15.87 13.22 11.18
CA ILE A 178 16.91 12.21 11.44
C ILE A 178 16.59 11.52 12.76
#